data_AF-A0A387FSE2-F1
#
_entry.id   AF-A0A387FSE2-F1
#
_cell.length_a   1.000
_cell.length_b   1.000
_cell.length_c   1.000
_cell.angle_alpha   90.00
_cell.angle_beta   90.00
_cell.angle_gamma   90.00
#
_symmetry.space_group_name_H-M   'P 1'
#
loop_
_entity.id
_entity.type
_entity.pdbx_description
1 polymer ?
#
loop_
_entity_poly.entity_id
_entity_poly.type
_entity_poly.pdbx_seq_one_letter_code
_entity_poly.pdbx_strand_id
1 'polypeptide(L)' 'MRSMVWPKGNIPLNDGQPCSADDIAETVLFLASERSRHITGTPIFIDGGQGLLI' A
#
# COMPACT_ATOMS: atom_id res chain seq x y z
N MET A 1 -16.66 -22.18 12.17
CA MET A 1 -15.29 -21.69 11.88
C MET A 1 -15.22 -21.36 10.41
N ARG A 2 -14.92 -20.11 10.04
CA ARG A 2 -14.73 -19.72 8.63
C ARG A 2 -13.28 -20.03 8.28
N SER A 3 -13.03 -20.87 7.28
CA SER A 3 -11.68 -21.13 6.79
C SER A 3 -11.13 -19.83 6.20
N MET A 4 -9.96 -19.40 6.69
CA MET A 4 -9.27 -18.22 6.18
C MET A 4 -8.57 -18.62 4.89
N VAL A 5 -9.03 -18.09 3.76
CA VAL A 5 -8.39 -18.29 2.46
C VAL A 5 -7.32 -17.21 2.32
N TRP A 6 -6.06 -17.62 2.36
CA TRP A 6 -4.95 -16.72 2.07
C TRP A 6 -4.92 -16.38 0.58
N PRO A 7 -4.72 -15.11 0.21
CA PRO A 7 -4.51 -14.74 -1.18
C PRO A 7 -3.26 -15.47 -1.72
N LYS A 8 -3.30 -15.87 -2.99
CA LYS A 8 -2.14 -16.48 -3.66
C LYS A 8 -1.12 -15.40 -3.97
N GLY A 9 0.15 -15.67 -3.70
CA GLY A 9 1.27 -14.75 -3.96
C GLY A 9 1.71 -13.97 -2.73
N ASN A 10 2.68 -13.06 -2.91
CA ASN A 10 3.34 -12.35 -1.82
C ASN A 10 2.88 -10.88 -1.71
N ILE A 11 1.85 -10.49 -2.45
CA ILE A 11 1.23 -9.17 -2.37
C ILE A 11 -0.25 -9.40 -2.06
N PRO A 12 -0.70 -9.13 -0.82
CA PRO A 12 -2.09 -9.35 -0.41
C PRO A 12 -3.13 -8.59 -1.23
N LEU A 13 -2.81 -7.36 -1.65
CA LEU A 13 -3.68 -6.56 -2.50
C LEU A 13 -3.42 -6.87 -3.98
N ASN A 14 -4.42 -6.57 -4.82
CA ASN A 14 -4.29 -6.62 -6.29
C ASN A 14 -3.90 -8.00 -6.86
N ASP A 15 -4.41 -9.09 -6.26
CA ASP A 15 -4.20 -10.47 -6.74
C ASP A 15 -2.73 -10.84 -7.00
N GLY A 16 -1.81 -10.35 -6.16
CA GLY A 16 -0.38 -10.62 -6.29
C GLY A 16 0.36 -9.73 -7.28
N GLN A 17 -0.30 -8.76 -7.92
CA GLN A 17 0.33 -7.83 -8.85
C GLN A 17 1.11 -6.74 -8.12
N PRO A 18 2.30 -6.36 -8.62
CA PRO A 18 3.10 -5.29 -8.04
C PRO A 18 2.40 -3.93 -8.15
N CYS A 19 2.67 -3.08 -7.16
CA CYS A 19 2.36 -1.66 -7.23
C CYS A 19 3.04 -1.03 -8.46
N SER A 20 2.33 -0.17 -9.17
CA SER A 20 2.89 0.59 -10.28
C SER A 20 3.61 1.85 -9.80
N ALA A 21 4.39 2.48 -10.68
CA ALA A 21 4.97 3.80 -10.40
C ALA A 21 3.90 4.88 -10.22
N ASP A 22 2.76 4.76 -10.89
CA ASP A 22 1.66 5.72 -10.82
C ASP A 22 0.97 5.68 -9.45
N ASP A 23 0.81 4.49 -8.85
CA ASP A 23 0.28 4.34 -7.48
C ASP A 23 1.16 5.07 -6.44
N ILE A 24 2.48 5.07 -6.65
CA ILE A 24 3.44 5.82 -5.82
C ILE A 24 3.29 7.32 -6.09
N ALA A 25 3.20 7.72 -7.36
CA ALA A 25 3.08 9.12 -7.76
C ALA A 25 1.81 9.77 -7.18
N GLU A 26 0.68 9.08 -7.17
CA GLU A 26 -0.57 9.57 -6.56
C GLU A 26 -0.42 9.78 -5.05
N THR A 27 0.28 8.88 -4.35
CA THR A 27 0.53 9.05 -2.91
C THR A 27 1.45 10.24 -2.64
N VAL A 28 2.51 10.42 -3.45
CA VAL A 28 3.39 11.59 -3.37
C VAL A 28 2.63 12.88 -3.65
N LEU A 29 1.78 12.89 -4.68
CA LEU A 29 0.93 14.03 -5.03
C LEU A 29 -0.01 14.40 -3.87
N PHE A 30 -0.65 13.42 -3.24
CA PHE A 30 -1.46 13.64 -2.05
C PHE A 30 -0.63 14.25 -0.91
N LEU A 31 0.53 13.67 -0.60
CA LEU A 31 1.40 14.11 0.48
C LEU A 31 1.99 15.50 0.26
N ALA A 32 2.23 15.90 -0.98
CA ALA A 32 2.72 17.23 -1.34
C ALA A 32 1.62 18.31 -1.36
N SER A 33 0.34 17.93 -1.22
CA SER A 33 -0.79 18.84 -1.32
C SER A 33 -1.29 19.34 0.04
N GLU A 34 -2.12 20.39 0.04
CA GLU A 34 -2.82 20.87 1.25
C GLU A 34 -3.75 19.84 1.91
N ARG A 35 -4.08 18.76 1.19
CA ARG A 35 -4.93 17.68 1.69
C ARG A 35 -4.26 16.89 2.82
N SER A 36 -2.93 16.92 2.89
CA SER A 36 -2.13 16.22 3.89
C SER A 36 -1.52 17.16 4.94
N ARG A 37 -1.93 18.44 5.03
CA ARG A 37 -1.22 19.49 5.80
C ARG A 37 -0.94 19.22 7.30
N HIS A 38 -1.56 18.21 7.90
CA HIS A 38 -1.30 17.78 9.29
C HIS A 38 -0.61 16.41 9.41
N ILE A 39 -0.18 15.82 8.29
CA ILE A 39 0.57 14.57 8.25
C ILE A 39 2.05 14.94 8.18
N THR A 40 2.81 14.58 9.21
CA THR A 40 4.26 14.81 9.28
C THR A 40 4.94 13.73 10.13
N GLY A 41 6.23 13.51 9.92
CA GLY A 41 7.05 12.58 10.72
C GLY A 41 6.63 11.11 10.65
N THR A 42 5.82 10.72 9.66
CA THR A 42 5.19 9.39 9.58
C THR A 42 5.58 8.70 8.28
N PRO A 43 6.11 7.46 8.30
CA PRO A 43 6.31 6.67 7.09
C PRO A 43 4.97 6.18 6.53
N ILE A 44 4.82 6.19 5.20
CA ILE A 44 3.69 5.57 4.50
C ILE A 44 4.25 4.46 3.60
N PHE A 45 3.72 3.25 3.77
CA PHE A 45 4.09 2.08 2.98
C PHE A 45 3.10 1.89 1.84
N ILE A 46 3.62 1.73 0.63
CA ILE A 46 2.86 1.56 -0.62
C ILE A 46 3.34 0.26 -1.26
N ASP A 47 3.04 -0.87 -0.62
CA ASP A 47 3.61 -2.18 -0.95
C ASP A 47 2.55 -3.27 -1.16
N GLY A 48 1.27 -2.89 -1.24
CA GLY A 48 0.17 -3.83 -1.35
C GLY A 48 0.04 -4.79 -0.17
N GLY A 49 0.65 -4.48 0.99
CA GLY A 49 0.70 -5.34 2.18
C GLY A 49 1.82 -6.38 2.15
N GLN A 50 2.71 -6.37 1.15
CA GLN A 50 3.78 -7.35 1.00
C GLN A 50 4.76 -7.35 2.18
N GLY A 51 5.08 -6.18 2.74
CA GLY A 51 5.97 -6.04 3.89
C GLY A 51 5.41 -6.61 5.20
N LEU A 52 4.15 -7.04 5.23
CA LEU A 52 3.54 -7.73 6.37
C LEU A 52 3.62 -9.26 6.29
N LEU A 53 4.10 -9.81 5.16
CA LEU A 53 4.23 -11.26 4.94
C LEU A 53 5.62 -11.82 5.23
N ILE A 54 6.53 -10.97 5.73
CA ILE A 54 7.89 -11.34 6.20
C ILE A 54 7.89 -11.82 7.65
#